data_AF-A0A7K2PDG0-F1
#
_entry.id   AF-A0A7K2PDG0-F1
#
_cell.length_a   1.000
_cell.length_b   1.000
_cell.length_c   1.000
_cell.angle_alpha   90.00
_cell.angle_beta   90.00
_cell.angle_gamma   90.00
#
_symmetry.space_group_name_H-M   'P 1'
#
loop_
_entity.id
_entity.type
_entity.pdbx_description
1 polymer ?
#
loop_
_entity_poly.entity_id
_entity_poly.type
_entity_poly.pdbx_seq_one_letter_code
_entity_poly.pdbx_strand_id
1 'polypeptide(L)'
;MRFRHKAAALAATLALPLAGLVGLASPAQAAASATATFEKTSDWGSGFGGKWTVKNTGTTSLSSWTVEWDFPSGTKVTSAWDATVTNSADHWTAKNVGWNGTLAPGASVSFGFNGSGPGSPSNCKLNGGSCDGTSVPGDEAPSAPGTPTASNITDTSVKLSWSAATDDKGVKNYDVLRDGAKVATVTGTTYTDNGLTKGTAYSYSVKARDTADQTGPASGAVKVTTTGGGDGGNPGTGAEVKMGYFTNWGVYGRNYHVKNLVTSGSADKITHINYAFGNVQGGKCTIGDSYADYDKAYTADQSVDGVADTWDQPLRGNFNQLRKLKAKYPNIKILYSFGGWTWSGGFPDAVKNPAAFAKSCHDLVEDPRWADVFDGIDLDWEYPNACGLSCDETSAPNAFSSMMKAMRAEFGQDYLVTAA
;
A
#
# COMPACT_ATOMS: atom_id res chain seq x y z
N MET A 1 -69.73 -70.51 11.78
CA MET A 1 -69.79 -70.00 13.17
C MET A 1 -68.49 -69.26 13.42
N ARG A 2 -68.46 -67.92 13.38
CA ARG A 2 -68.74 -66.93 14.45
C ARG A 2 -67.77 -66.98 15.65
N PHE A 3 -67.36 -65.76 16.06
CA PHE A 3 -66.61 -65.29 17.25
C PHE A 3 -65.09 -65.13 17.04
N ARG A 4 -64.57 -63.92 16.79
CA ARG A 4 -64.37 -62.72 17.65
C ARG A 4 -63.58 -63.04 18.94
N HIS A 5 -62.40 -62.44 19.11
CA HIS A 5 -62.14 -61.39 20.11
C HIS A 5 -60.72 -60.80 20.03
N LYS A 6 -60.60 -59.61 20.62
CA LYS A 6 -59.60 -58.54 20.45
C LYS A 6 -58.40 -58.73 21.38
N ALA A 7 -57.23 -58.16 21.06
CA ALA A 7 -56.40 -57.37 22.00
C ALA A 7 -55.13 -56.75 21.35
N ALA A 8 -55.07 -55.42 21.47
CA ALA A 8 -53.95 -54.55 21.86
C ALA A 8 -52.50 -54.73 21.32
N ALA A 9 -52.08 -53.68 20.60
CA ALA A 9 -50.90 -52.81 20.79
C ALA A 9 -49.49 -53.39 20.91
N LEU A 10 -48.59 -52.95 20.00
CA LEU A 10 -47.31 -52.33 20.36
C LEU A 10 -46.67 -51.63 19.15
N ALA A 11 -46.15 -50.43 19.41
CA ALA A 11 -45.53 -49.53 18.46
C ALA A 11 -44.10 -49.97 18.10
N ALA A 12 -43.67 -49.71 16.86
CA ALA A 12 -42.29 -49.33 16.55
C ALA A 12 -42.19 -48.76 15.12
N THR A 13 -41.62 -47.56 15.09
CA THR A 13 -41.17 -46.74 13.97
C THR A 13 -40.24 -47.43 12.97
N LEU A 14 -40.44 -47.21 11.66
CA LEU A 14 -39.44 -46.59 10.78
C LEU A 14 -40.07 -46.26 9.41
N ALA A 15 -40.00 -44.99 9.02
CA ALA A 15 -40.36 -44.50 7.70
C ALA A 15 -39.09 -44.32 6.86
N LEU A 16 -39.07 -44.81 5.62
CA LEU A 16 -38.61 -44.07 4.42
C LEU A 16 -38.92 -44.88 3.13
N PRO A 17 -39.13 -44.18 1.99
CA PRO A 17 -39.98 -44.64 0.90
C PRO A 17 -39.23 -45.14 -0.35
N LEU A 18 -39.98 -45.90 -1.16
CA LEU A 18 -39.80 -46.00 -2.62
C LEU A 18 -39.83 -44.61 -3.27
N ALA A 19 -38.88 -44.33 -4.18
CA ALA A 19 -39.16 -43.85 -5.54
C ALA A 19 -37.83 -43.53 -6.26
N GLY A 20 -37.35 -44.48 -7.07
CA GLY A 20 -36.38 -44.19 -8.11
C GLY A 20 -37.11 -43.72 -9.36
N LEU A 21 -36.74 -42.53 -9.86
CA LEU A 21 -36.80 -42.08 -11.25
C LEU A 21 -36.29 -40.63 -11.31
N VAL A 22 -34.96 -40.47 -11.20
CA VAL A 22 -34.29 -39.24 -11.61
C VAL A 22 -33.96 -39.40 -13.09
N GLY A 23 -34.61 -38.59 -13.93
CA GLY A 23 -34.24 -38.46 -15.34
C GLY A 23 -32.78 -38.04 -15.44
N LEU A 24 -32.00 -38.81 -16.18
CA LEU A 24 -30.63 -38.49 -16.54
C LEU A 24 -30.62 -37.12 -17.22
N ALA A 25 -30.02 -36.13 -16.55
CA ALA A 25 -29.67 -34.87 -17.18
C ALA A 25 -28.71 -35.17 -18.35
N SER A 26 -29.05 -34.66 -19.54
CA SER A 26 -28.16 -34.65 -20.69
C SER A 26 -26.82 -34.01 -20.33
N PRO A 27 -25.69 -34.44 -20.92
CA PRO A 27 -24.39 -33.84 -20.64
C PRO A 27 -24.37 -32.36 -21.04
N ALA A 28 -23.67 -31.57 -20.23
CA ALA A 28 -23.40 -30.16 -20.44
C ALA A 28 -23.04 -29.86 -21.90
N GLN A 29 -23.78 -28.94 -22.53
CA GLN A 29 -23.38 -28.34 -23.79
C GLN A 29 -21.95 -27.78 -23.64
N ALA A 30 -21.07 -28.13 -24.56
CA ALA A 30 -19.74 -27.53 -24.67
C ALA A 30 -19.87 -26.00 -24.67
N ALA A 31 -19.06 -25.32 -23.85
CA ALA A 31 -19.06 -23.88 -23.71
C ALA A 31 -18.75 -23.23 -25.07
N ALA A 32 -19.73 -22.52 -25.61
CA ALA A 32 -19.57 -21.71 -26.81
C ALA A 32 -18.68 -20.51 -26.48
N SER A 33 -17.41 -20.51 -26.91
CA SER A 33 -16.62 -19.28 -26.97
C SER A 33 -17.21 -18.37 -28.06
N ALA A 34 -17.91 -17.33 -27.61
CA ALA A 34 -18.44 -16.30 -28.47
C ALA A 34 -18.26 -14.95 -27.77
N THR A 35 -18.08 -13.88 -28.55
CA THR A 35 -17.93 -12.52 -28.05
C THR A 35 -19.10 -11.66 -28.53
N ALA A 36 -19.55 -10.70 -27.74
CA ALA A 36 -20.43 -9.61 -28.13
C ALA A 36 -19.74 -8.27 -27.83
N THR A 37 -19.60 -7.42 -28.86
CA THR A 37 -18.93 -6.12 -28.73
C THR A 37 -19.90 -4.98 -29.02
N PHE A 38 -19.88 -3.93 -28.20
CA PHE A 38 -20.73 -2.75 -28.35
C PHE A 38 -19.98 -1.60 -29.00
N GLU A 39 -20.64 -0.93 -29.93
CA GLU A 39 -20.18 0.29 -30.56
C GLU A 39 -21.31 1.32 -30.56
N LYS A 40 -21.01 2.56 -30.17
CA LYS A 40 -21.91 3.69 -30.40
C LYS A 40 -21.69 4.20 -31.83
N THR A 41 -22.64 3.95 -32.72
CA THR A 41 -22.52 4.27 -34.15
C THR A 41 -22.83 5.73 -34.47
N SER A 42 -23.57 6.42 -33.61
CA SER A 42 -23.87 7.85 -33.72
C SER A 42 -24.30 8.41 -32.37
N ASP A 43 -24.10 9.71 -32.14
CA ASP A 43 -24.53 10.42 -30.92
C ASP A 43 -25.05 11.81 -31.32
N TRP A 44 -26.27 12.14 -30.90
CA TRP A 44 -26.88 13.46 -31.15
C TRP A 44 -27.30 14.15 -29.84
N GLY A 45 -26.68 13.77 -28.73
CA GLY A 45 -26.84 14.39 -27.40
C GLY A 45 -28.07 13.90 -26.63
N SER A 46 -29.26 13.97 -27.23
CA SER A 46 -30.50 13.47 -26.60
C SER A 46 -30.73 11.97 -26.82
N GLY A 47 -29.99 11.36 -27.74
CA GLY A 47 -30.01 9.94 -28.04
C GLY A 47 -28.79 9.50 -28.85
N PHE A 48 -28.72 8.21 -29.11
CA PHE A 48 -27.58 7.59 -29.79
C PHE A 48 -28.00 6.37 -30.62
N GLY A 49 -27.18 6.02 -31.60
CA GLY A 49 -27.23 4.75 -32.30
C GLY A 49 -26.27 3.77 -31.62
N GLY A 50 -26.74 2.56 -31.33
CA GLY A 50 -25.95 1.48 -30.75
C GLY A 50 -25.91 0.26 -31.68
N LYS A 51 -24.77 -0.41 -31.73
CA LYS A 51 -24.58 -1.66 -32.47
C LYS A 51 -23.88 -2.68 -31.60
N TRP A 52 -24.45 -3.87 -31.51
CA TRP A 52 -23.78 -5.04 -30.95
C TRP A 52 -23.31 -5.95 -32.08
N THR A 53 -22.10 -6.50 -31.97
CA THR A 53 -21.57 -7.51 -32.90
C THR A 53 -21.27 -8.79 -32.14
N VAL A 54 -22.03 -9.84 -32.42
CA VAL A 54 -21.83 -11.20 -31.91
C VAL A 54 -20.93 -11.95 -32.86
N LYS A 55 -19.85 -12.54 -32.36
CA LYS A 55 -18.91 -13.35 -33.12
C LYS A 55 -18.74 -14.70 -32.46
N ASN A 56 -18.83 -15.76 -33.25
CA ASN A 56 -18.45 -17.10 -32.81
C ASN A 56 -16.92 -17.21 -32.86
N THR A 57 -16.28 -17.28 -31.70
CA THR A 57 -14.82 -17.45 -31.58
C THR A 57 -14.41 -18.89 -31.33
N GLY A 58 -15.37 -19.80 -31.18
CA GLY A 58 -15.15 -21.22 -30.98
C GLY A 58 -15.00 -22.01 -32.28
N THR A 59 -14.86 -23.33 -32.11
CA THR A 59 -14.64 -24.30 -33.19
C THR A 59 -15.93 -25.01 -33.63
N THR A 60 -17.04 -24.78 -32.94
CA THR A 60 -18.37 -25.34 -33.26
C THR A 60 -19.36 -24.24 -33.59
N SER A 61 -20.31 -24.51 -34.48
CA SER A 61 -21.37 -23.55 -34.81
C SER A 61 -22.26 -23.22 -33.61
N LEU A 62 -22.60 -21.94 -33.42
CA LEU A 62 -23.67 -21.53 -32.50
C LEU A 62 -25.01 -21.74 -33.20
N SER A 63 -26.01 -22.26 -32.48
CA SER A 63 -27.38 -22.38 -32.98
C SER A 63 -28.23 -21.13 -32.72
N SER A 64 -27.88 -20.36 -31.69
CA SER A 64 -28.59 -19.15 -31.25
C SER A 64 -27.67 -18.25 -30.42
N TRP A 65 -28.06 -16.98 -30.25
CA TRP A 65 -27.40 -16.05 -29.36
C TRP A 65 -28.40 -15.15 -28.63
N THR A 66 -28.06 -14.80 -27.39
CA THR A 66 -28.77 -13.86 -26.53
C THR A 66 -27.75 -12.92 -25.89
N VAL A 67 -27.87 -11.62 -26.10
CA VAL A 67 -27.03 -10.59 -25.46
C VAL A 67 -27.84 -9.89 -24.38
N GLU A 68 -27.31 -9.83 -23.17
CA GLU A 68 -27.89 -9.13 -22.02
C GLU A 68 -26.95 -8.00 -21.59
N TRP A 69 -27.47 -6.87 -21.10
CA TRP A 69 -26.66 -5.78 -20.53
C TRP A 69 -27.52 -4.90 -19.61
N ASP A 70 -26.86 -4.11 -18.76
CA ASP A 70 -27.50 -3.10 -17.93
C ASP A 70 -27.22 -1.70 -18.48
N PHE A 71 -28.19 -0.80 -18.37
CA PHE A 71 -27.99 0.64 -18.55
C PHE A 71 -28.12 1.37 -17.21
N PRO A 72 -27.41 2.50 -17.00
CA PRO A 72 -27.69 3.35 -15.86
C PRO A 72 -29.06 4.01 -16.00
N SER A 73 -29.68 4.34 -14.87
CA SER A 73 -30.98 5.02 -14.83
C SER A 73 -31.00 6.26 -15.74
N GLY A 74 -32.10 6.44 -16.47
CA GLY A 74 -32.25 7.49 -17.46
C GLY A 74 -31.76 7.13 -18.87
N THR A 75 -31.13 5.96 -19.05
CA THR A 75 -30.71 5.44 -20.36
C THR A 75 -31.56 4.23 -20.78
N LYS A 76 -32.07 4.23 -22.01
CA LYS A 76 -32.97 3.17 -22.52
C LYS A 76 -32.87 2.99 -24.03
N VAL A 77 -33.16 1.79 -24.52
CA VAL A 77 -33.41 1.53 -25.95
C VAL A 77 -34.82 2.01 -26.31
N THR A 78 -34.96 2.66 -27.46
CA THR A 78 -36.24 3.18 -27.98
C THR A 78 -36.75 2.42 -29.20
N SER A 79 -35.86 1.85 -30.01
CA SER A 79 -36.18 0.98 -31.15
C SER A 79 -34.99 0.09 -31.49
N ALA A 80 -35.21 -1.10 -32.03
CA ALA A 80 -34.15 -2.05 -32.39
C ALA A 80 -34.46 -2.76 -33.72
N TRP A 81 -33.42 -3.24 -34.38
CA TRP A 81 -33.50 -4.04 -35.61
C TRP A 81 -32.54 -5.24 -35.52
N ASP A 82 -32.80 -6.28 -36.31
CA ASP A 82 -32.04 -7.54 -36.38
C ASP A 82 -31.91 -8.32 -35.06
N ALA A 83 -32.68 -7.95 -34.03
CA ALA A 83 -32.84 -8.67 -32.77
C ALA A 83 -34.23 -8.39 -32.17
N THR A 84 -34.74 -9.31 -31.35
CA THR A 84 -35.87 -9.01 -30.44
C THR A 84 -35.30 -8.49 -29.14
N VAL A 85 -35.53 -7.21 -28.84
CA VAL A 85 -35.03 -6.52 -27.64
C VAL A 85 -36.15 -6.29 -26.64
N THR A 86 -35.95 -6.73 -25.40
CA THR A 86 -36.87 -6.58 -24.26
C THR A 86 -36.11 -6.06 -23.05
N ASN A 87 -36.82 -5.52 -22.05
CA ASN A 87 -36.20 -5.08 -20.80
C ASN A 87 -37.05 -5.40 -19.56
N SER A 88 -36.39 -5.45 -18.42
CA SER A 88 -36.99 -5.42 -17.09
C SER A 88 -36.25 -4.37 -16.27
N ALA A 89 -36.90 -3.24 -15.96
CA ALA A 89 -36.25 -2.05 -15.44
C ALA A 89 -35.04 -1.64 -16.31
N ASP A 90 -33.85 -1.59 -15.71
CA ASP A 90 -32.59 -1.16 -16.33
C ASP A 90 -31.82 -2.31 -17.00
N HIS A 91 -32.31 -3.56 -16.92
CA HIS A 91 -31.72 -4.74 -17.53
C HIS A 91 -32.35 -5.02 -18.90
N TRP A 92 -31.52 -5.16 -19.93
CA TRP A 92 -31.90 -5.34 -21.33
C TRP A 92 -31.45 -6.68 -21.87
N THR A 93 -32.28 -7.29 -22.72
CA THR A 93 -32.02 -8.58 -23.36
C THR A 93 -32.34 -8.48 -24.85
N ALA A 94 -31.40 -8.89 -25.70
CA ALA A 94 -31.55 -8.97 -27.14
C ALA A 94 -31.35 -10.42 -27.61
N LYS A 95 -32.36 -11.00 -28.25
CA LYS A 95 -32.31 -12.36 -28.80
C LYS A 95 -32.29 -12.35 -30.32
N ASN A 96 -31.56 -13.29 -30.91
CA ASN A 96 -31.53 -13.49 -32.36
C ASN A 96 -32.94 -13.64 -32.96
N VAL A 97 -33.11 -13.17 -34.20
CA VAL A 97 -34.30 -13.41 -35.01
C VAL A 97 -34.11 -14.69 -35.85
N GLY A 98 -35.15 -15.13 -36.55
CA GLY A 98 -35.19 -16.45 -37.19
C GLY A 98 -34.11 -16.72 -38.23
N TRP A 99 -33.51 -15.69 -38.84
CA TRP A 99 -32.52 -15.84 -39.91
C TRP A 99 -31.06 -15.64 -39.47
N ASN A 100 -30.81 -15.19 -38.25
CA ASN A 100 -29.46 -14.75 -37.83
C ASN A 100 -28.91 -15.42 -36.56
N GLY A 101 -29.57 -16.47 -36.07
CA GLY A 101 -29.15 -17.19 -34.87
C GLY A 101 -27.95 -18.11 -35.08
N THR A 102 -27.83 -18.73 -36.25
CA THR A 102 -26.78 -19.71 -36.52
C THR A 102 -25.49 -19.02 -36.99
N LEU A 103 -24.38 -19.24 -36.25
CA LEU A 103 -23.06 -18.68 -36.59
C LEU A 103 -22.03 -19.81 -36.68
N ALA A 104 -21.46 -20.02 -37.86
CA ALA A 104 -20.31 -20.91 -38.05
C ALA A 104 -19.07 -20.40 -37.27
N PRO A 105 -18.08 -21.26 -36.98
CA PRO A 105 -16.79 -20.84 -36.41
C PRO A 105 -16.20 -19.63 -37.16
N GLY A 106 -15.85 -18.58 -36.42
CA GLY A 106 -15.30 -17.34 -36.97
C GLY A 106 -16.34 -16.37 -37.56
N ALA A 107 -17.58 -16.80 -37.77
CA ALA A 107 -18.63 -15.94 -38.32
C ALA A 107 -19.10 -14.89 -37.31
N SER A 108 -19.62 -13.77 -37.81
CA SER A 108 -20.16 -12.67 -37.02
C SER A 108 -21.52 -12.22 -37.55
N VAL A 109 -22.34 -11.67 -36.65
CA VAL A 109 -23.58 -10.98 -36.95
C VAL A 109 -23.66 -9.73 -36.09
N SER A 110 -24.33 -8.69 -36.58
CA SER A 110 -24.61 -7.50 -35.79
C SER A 110 -26.11 -7.27 -35.71
N PHE A 111 -26.53 -6.63 -34.62
CA PHE A 111 -27.84 -6.02 -34.49
C PHE A 111 -27.67 -4.58 -34.00
N GLY A 112 -28.65 -3.72 -34.26
CA GLY A 112 -28.58 -2.31 -33.90
C GLY A 112 -29.84 -1.80 -33.22
N PHE A 113 -29.71 -0.64 -32.60
CA PHE A 113 -30.80 0.03 -31.90
C PHE A 113 -30.59 1.55 -31.81
N ASN A 114 -31.69 2.29 -31.63
CA ASN A 114 -31.63 3.67 -31.16
C ASN A 114 -31.86 3.71 -29.64
N GLY A 115 -31.09 4.52 -28.94
CA GLY A 115 -31.19 4.75 -27.50
C GLY A 115 -31.46 6.21 -27.15
N SER A 116 -31.90 6.45 -25.92
CA SER A 116 -32.01 7.78 -25.30
C SER A 116 -31.24 7.78 -23.97
N GLY A 117 -30.72 8.94 -23.57
CA GLY A 117 -29.91 9.10 -22.35
C GLY A 117 -28.40 8.93 -22.59
N PRO A 118 -27.55 9.38 -21.64
CA PRO A 118 -26.09 9.48 -21.84
C PRO A 118 -25.31 8.21 -21.47
N GLY A 119 -25.96 7.19 -20.90
CA GLY A 119 -25.31 5.99 -20.35
C GLY A 119 -24.69 5.07 -21.40
N SER A 120 -23.75 4.25 -20.96
CA SER A 120 -23.13 3.17 -21.74
C SER A 120 -23.50 1.81 -21.11
N PRO A 121 -23.53 0.72 -21.90
CA PRO A 121 -23.92 -0.58 -21.38
C PRO A 121 -22.85 -1.17 -20.44
N SER A 122 -23.29 -1.89 -19.41
CA SER A 122 -22.45 -2.62 -18.45
C SER A 122 -22.96 -4.05 -18.22
N ASN A 123 -22.20 -4.88 -17.49
CA ASN A 123 -22.60 -6.24 -17.09
C ASN A 123 -23.05 -7.13 -18.25
N CYS A 124 -22.40 -6.99 -19.41
CA CYS A 124 -22.84 -7.66 -20.62
C CYS A 124 -22.66 -9.18 -20.51
N LYS A 125 -23.71 -9.94 -20.84
CA LYS A 125 -23.66 -11.40 -21.00
C LYS A 125 -24.06 -11.85 -22.40
N LEU A 126 -23.35 -12.83 -22.95
CA LEU A 126 -23.69 -13.53 -24.18
C LEU A 126 -24.00 -14.98 -23.84
N ASN A 127 -25.24 -15.41 -24.09
CA ASN A 127 -25.74 -16.75 -23.74
C ASN A 127 -25.49 -17.12 -22.25
N GLY A 128 -25.60 -16.14 -21.36
CA GLY A 128 -25.35 -16.29 -19.92
C GLY A 128 -23.88 -16.20 -19.49
N GLY A 129 -22.91 -16.27 -20.42
CA GLY A 129 -21.48 -16.04 -20.18
C GLY A 129 -21.08 -14.58 -20.42
N SER A 130 -19.84 -14.18 -20.15
CA SER A 130 -19.40 -12.78 -20.38
C SER A 130 -19.34 -12.44 -21.88
N CYS A 131 -19.72 -11.21 -22.25
CA CYS A 131 -19.67 -10.75 -23.65
C CYS A 131 -18.27 -10.55 -24.21
N ASP A 132 -17.25 -10.42 -23.39
CA ASP A 132 -15.86 -10.32 -23.87
C ASP A 132 -15.31 -11.67 -24.38
N GLY A 133 -16.08 -12.76 -24.30
CA GLY A 133 -15.70 -14.10 -24.75
C GLY A 133 -14.61 -14.75 -23.91
N THR A 134 -14.41 -14.29 -22.67
CA THR A 134 -13.37 -14.76 -21.74
C THR A 134 -13.72 -16.04 -21.00
N SER A 135 -14.41 -16.95 -21.68
CA SER A 135 -14.23 -18.37 -21.41
C SER A 135 -13.68 -18.99 -22.68
N VAL A 136 -12.37 -19.17 -22.72
CA VAL A 136 -11.69 -19.91 -23.79
C VAL A 136 -11.75 -21.40 -23.41
N PRO A 137 -12.42 -22.27 -24.20
CA PRO A 137 -12.52 -23.68 -23.85
C PRO A 137 -11.13 -24.33 -23.77
N GLY A 138 -10.77 -24.79 -22.57
CA GLY A 138 -9.47 -25.41 -22.29
C GLY A 138 -8.33 -24.44 -21.96
N ASP A 139 -8.65 -23.19 -21.62
CA ASP A 139 -7.73 -22.15 -21.16
C ASP A 139 -8.46 -21.31 -20.08
N GLU A 140 -8.04 -21.49 -18.83
CA GLU A 140 -8.67 -20.85 -17.68
C GLU A 140 -8.11 -19.45 -17.48
N ALA A 141 -8.93 -18.48 -17.09
CA ALA A 141 -8.43 -17.14 -16.78
C ALA A 141 -7.38 -17.18 -15.64
N PRO A 142 -6.41 -16.26 -15.62
CA PRO A 142 -5.36 -16.25 -14.60
C PRO A 142 -5.90 -16.17 -13.17
N SER A 143 -5.12 -16.73 -12.23
CA SER A 143 -5.34 -16.48 -10.81
C SER A 143 -5.17 -14.99 -10.46
N ALA A 144 -5.64 -14.59 -9.28
CA ALA A 144 -5.24 -13.30 -8.72
C ALA A 144 -3.70 -13.28 -8.51
N PRO A 145 -3.01 -12.16 -8.82
CA PRO A 145 -1.65 -11.95 -8.36
C PRO A 145 -1.58 -11.86 -6.83
N GLY A 146 -0.37 -11.98 -6.27
CA GLY A 146 -0.14 -11.70 -4.85
C GLY A 146 -0.48 -10.25 -4.49
N THR A 147 -0.90 -10.00 -3.25
CA THR A 147 -1.08 -8.62 -2.74
C THR A 147 0.23 -7.84 -2.93
N PRO A 148 0.20 -6.68 -3.61
CA PRO A 148 1.41 -5.91 -3.84
C PRO A 148 2.05 -5.47 -2.52
N THR A 149 3.37 -5.42 -2.52
CA THR A 149 4.18 -4.77 -1.48
C THR A 149 4.72 -3.46 -2.02
N ALA A 150 4.87 -2.47 -1.15
CA ALA A 150 5.39 -1.16 -1.52
C ALA A 150 6.75 -0.92 -0.89
N SER A 151 7.62 -0.25 -1.64
CA SER A 151 8.98 0.13 -1.24
C SER A 151 9.36 1.44 -1.94
N ASN A 152 10.49 2.05 -1.55
CA ASN A 152 11.00 3.29 -2.13
C ASN A 152 9.90 4.38 -2.29
N ILE A 153 9.10 4.57 -1.23
CA ILE A 153 8.05 5.57 -1.21
C ILE A 153 8.71 6.95 -1.07
N THR A 154 8.54 7.81 -2.06
CA THR A 154 9.01 9.20 -2.02
C THR A 154 7.82 10.16 -1.92
N ASP A 155 8.08 11.45 -2.04
CA ASP A 155 7.05 12.49 -2.07
C ASP A 155 6.16 12.40 -3.31
N THR A 156 6.65 11.76 -4.37
CA THR A 156 6.05 11.77 -5.71
C THR A 156 6.07 10.39 -6.38
N SER A 157 6.52 9.34 -5.69
CA SER A 157 6.60 8.00 -6.26
C SER A 157 6.46 6.86 -5.25
N VAL A 158 6.11 5.68 -5.77
CA VAL A 158 6.14 4.40 -5.02
C VAL A 158 6.57 3.27 -5.94
N LYS A 159 7.43 2.37 -5.45
CA LYS A 159 7.74 1.11 -6.13
C LYS A 159 6.90 -0.03 -5.57
N LEU A 160 6.16 -0.68 -6.46
CA LEU A 160 5.33 -1.85 -6.18
C LEU A 160 6.02 -3.12 -6.67
N SER A 161 5.85 -4.21 -5.93
CA SER A 161 6.28 -5.57 -6.32
C SER A 161 5.29 -6.60 -5.80
N TRP A 162 4.97 -7.61 -6.61
CA TRP A 162 3.99 -8.65 -6.27
C TRP A 162 4.45 -10.03 -6.74
N SER A 163 3.84 -11.08 -6.17
CA SER A 163 4.02 -12.45 -6.67
C SER A 163 3.20 -12.66 -7.94
N ALA A 164 3.78 -13.36 -8.93
CA ALA A 164 3.11 -13.66 -10.19
C ALA A 164 1.80 -14.45 -9.98
N ALA A 165 0.81 -14.17 -10.81
CA ALA A 165 -0.35 -15.04 -10.99
C ALA A 165 0.05 -16.33 -11.72
N THR A 166 -0.78 -17.37 -11.60
CA THR A 166 -0.67 -18.62 -12.36
C THR A 166 -1.77 -18.69 -13.41
N ASP A 167 -1.47 -19.36 -14.51
CA ASP A 167 -2.35 -19.57 -15.65
C ASP A 167 -1.92 -20.85 -16.38
N ASP A 168 -2.84 -21.60 -16.98
CA ASP A 168 -2.52 -22.87 -17.62
C ASP A 168 -1.90 -22.72 -19.03
N LYS A 169 -2.02 -21.54 -19.65
CA LYS A 169 -1.40 -21.19 -20.95
C LYS A 169 -0.38 -20.06 -20.86
N GLY A 170 -0.31 -19.38 -19.72
CA GLY A 170 0.69 -18.40 -19.36
C GLY A 170 0.16 -16.97 -19.27
N VAL A 171 0.74 -16.19 -18.36
CA VAL A 171 0.40 -14.79 -18.16
C VAL A 171 1.11 -13.90 -19.18
N LYS A 172 0.36 -13.04 -19.87
CA LYS A 172 0.83 -12.08 -20.87
C LYS A 172 1.27 -10.75 -20.24
N ASN A 173 0.47 -10.19 -19.34
CA ASN A 173 0.76 -8.92 -18.65
C ASN A 173 -0.08 -8.71 -17.38
N TYR A 174 0.17 -7.61 -16.68
CA TYR A 174 -0.50 -7.18 -15.46
C TYR A 174 -1.02 -5.75 -15.61
N ASP A 175 -2.29 -5.54 -15.27
CA ASP A 175 -2.90 -4.23 -15.14
C ASP A 175 -2.75 -3.75 -13.68
N VAL A 176 -2.07 -2.61 -13.46
CA VAL A 176 -1.89 -1.99 -12.15
C VAL A 176 -2.98 -0.95 -11.92
N LEU A 177 -3.68 -1.05 -10.79
CA LEU A 177 -4.78 -0.16 -10.43
C LEU A 177 -4.38 0.71 -9.24
N ARG A 178 -4.62 2.03 -9.34
CA ARG A 178 -4.52 3.01 -8.27
C ARG A 178 -5.91 3.56 -7.98
N ASP A 179 -6.38 3.41 -6.75
CA ASP A 179 -7.71 3.81 -6.29
C ASP A 179 -8.84 3.26 -7.18
N GLY A 180 -8.64 2.05 -7.71
CA GLY A 180 -9.57 1.34 -8.59
C GLY A 180 -9.44 1.69 -10.08
N ALA A 181 -8.68 2.72 -10.46
CA ALA A 181 -8.43 3.09 -11.85
C ALA A 181 -7.13 2.46 -12.37
N LYS A 182 -7.14 1.93 -13.59
CA LYS A 182 -5.91 1.41 -14.21
C LYS A 182 -4.95 2.57 -14.51
N VAL A 183 -3.72 2.49 -13.98
CA VAL A 183 -2.66 3.47 -14.21
C VAL A 183 -1.55 2.95 -15.12
N ALA A 184 -1.37 1.64 -15.23
CA ALA A 184 -0.37 1.03 -16.11
C ALA A 184 -0.72 -0.40 -16.51
N THR A 185 -0.09 -0.88 -17.59
CA THR A 185 -0.02 -2.29 -17.98
C THR A 185 1.46 -2.66 -18.12
N VAL A 186 1.91 -3.70 -17.42
CA VAL A 186 3.33 -4.13 -17.38
C VAL A 186 3.47 -5.63 -17.63
N THR A 187 4.59 -6.08 -18.18
CA THR A 187 4.86 -7.51 -18.42
C THR A 187 5.59 -8.19 -17.26
N GLY A 188 6.27 -7.41 -16.40
CA GLY A 188 6.93 -7.91 -15.19
C GLY A 188 6.06 -7.82 -13.94
N THR A 189 6.60 -8.26 -12.80
CA THR A 189 5.92 -8.25 -11.49
C THR A 189 6.31 -7.06 -10.60
N THR A 190 6.79 -5.98 -11.22
CA THR A 190 7.19 -4.74 -10.55
C THR A 190 6.74 -3.53 -11.35
N TYR A 191 6.36 -2.46 -10.65
CA TYR A 191 6.01 -1.18 -11.28
C TYR A 191 6.37 -0.02 -10.35
N THR A 192 6.91 1.06 -10.89
CA THR A 192 7.11 2.30 -10.14
C THR A 192 6.11 3.32 -10.63
N ASP A 193 5.19 3.71 -9.75
CA ASP A 193 4.24 4.77 -10.03
C ASP A 193 4.86 6.13 -9.68
N ASN A 194 4.84 7.07 -10.61
CA ASN A 194 5.47 8.39 -10.49
C ASN A 194 4.42 9.50 -10.63
N GLY A 195 4.78 10.74 -10.26
CA GLY A 195 3.90 11.90 -10.37
C GLY A 195 2.76 11.89 -9.35
N LEU A 196 2.98 11.23 -8.20
CA LEU A 196 2.05 11.24 -7.08
C LEU A 196 2.09 12.58 -6.34
N THR A 197 0.99 12.89 -5.65
CA THR A 197 0.92 14.04 -4.76
C THR A 197 1.53 13.66 -3.41
N LYS A 198 2.35 14.54 -2.83
CA LYS A 198 2.97 14.36 -1.51
C LYS A 198 1.94 14.19 -0.38
N GLY A 199 2.26 13.36 0.62
CA GLY A 199 1.40 13.01 1.78
C GLY A 199 0.00 12.52 1.45
N THR A 200 -0.19 12.02 0.24
CA THR A 200 -1.50 11.54 -0.22
C THR A 200 -1.55 10.04 -0.08
N ALA A 201 -2.63 9.55 0.52
CA ALA A 201 -2.89 8.12 0.64
C ALA A 201 -3.41 7.58 -0.71
N TYR A 202 -2.83 6.48 -1.15
CA TYR A 202 -3.18 5.75 -2.36
C TYR A 202 -3.40 4.28 -2.04
N SER A 203 -4.31 3.64 -2.76
CA SER A 203 -4.55 2.20 -2.68
C SER A 203 -4.20 1.52 -3.99
N TYR A 204 -3.33 0.51 -3.95
CA TYR A 204 -2.90 -0.22 -5.15
C TYR A 204 -3.34 -1.68 -5.14
N SER A 205 -3.81 -2.17 -6.29
CA SER A 205 -4.07 -3.59 -6.57
C SER A 205 -3.65 -3.94 -8.00
N VAL A 206 -3.55 -5.23 -8.33
CA VAL A 206 -3.08 -5.71 -9.63
C VAL A 206 -4.00 -6.82 -10.15
N LYS A 207 -4.23 -6.84 -11.46
CA LYS A 207 -4.89 -7.94 -12.18
C LYS A 207 -3.94 -8.56 -13.20
N ALA A 208 -4.03 -9.87 -13.40
CA ALA A 208 -3.30 -10.57 -14.46
C ALA A 208 -4.15 -10.75 -15.72
N ARG A 209 -3.48 -10.80 -16.87
CA ARG A 209 -4.07 -11.11 -18.18
C ARG A 209 -3.27 -12.23 -18.85
N ASP A 210 -3.94 -13.24 -19.38
CA ASP A 210 -3.29 -14.37 -20.09
C ASP A 210 -2.98 -14.05 -21.56
N THR A 211 -2.43 -15.03 -22.27
CA THR A 211 -2.15 -14.94 -23.71
C THR A 211 -3.39 -14.89 -24.59
N ALA A 212 -4.55 -15.30 -24.08
CA ALA A 212 -5.86 -15.23 -24.74
C ALA A 212 -6.68 -13.98 -24.36
N ASP A 213 -6.04 -13.03 -23.66
CA ASP A 213 -6.61 -11.77 -23.17
C ASP A 213 -7.72 -11.89 -22.10
N GLN A 214 -7.89 -13.04 -21.44
CA GLN A 214 -8.77 -13.21 -20.28
C GLN A 214 -8.16 -12.52 -19.05
N THR A 215 -9.00 -11.88 -18.22
CA THR A 215 -8.56 -11.11 -17.05
C THR A 215 -8.97 -11.82 -15.75
N GLY A 216 -7.98 -12.11 -14.89
CA GLY A 216 -8.21 -12.73 -13.60
C GLY A 216 -8.81 -11.77 -12.55
N PRO A 217 -9.15 -12.29 -11.34
CA PRO A 217 -9.54 -11.46 -10.21
C PRO A 217 -8.44 -10.47 -9.81
N ALA A 218 -8.83 -9.37 -9.15
CA ALA A 218 -7.85 -8.46 -8.56
C ALA A 218 -7.15 -9.10 -7.35
N SER A 219 -5.89 -8.75 -7.14
CA SER A 219 -5.16 -9.02 -5.91
C SER A 219 -5.82 -8.34 -4.69
N GLY A 220 -5.34 -8.67 -3.49
CA GLY A 220 -5.52 -7.79 -2.33
C GLY A 220 -4.92 -6.40 -2.59
N ALA A 221 -5.35 -5.40 -1.81
CA ALA A 221 -4.88 -4.03 -1.95
C ALA A 221 -3.81 -3.67 -0.90
N VAL A 222 -2.82 -2.87 -1.30
CA VAL A 222 -1.87 -2.22 -0.38
C VAL A 222 -2.17 -0.74 -0.31
N LYS A 223 -2.25 -0.20 0.91
CA LYS A 223 -2.37 1.24 1.15
C LYS A 223 -0.98 1.81 1.42
N VAL A 224 -0.68 2.91 0.75
CA VAL A 224 0.57 3.65 0.93
C VAL A 224 0.25 5.13 1.04
N THR A 225 1.05 5.87 1.80
CA THR A 225 1.00 7.33 1.83
C THR A 225 2.34 7.82 1.33
N THR A 226 2.35 8.63 0.27
CA THR A 226 3.59 9.29 -0.19
C THR A 226 4.19 10.15 0.92
N THR A 227 5.50 10.32 0.92
CA THR A 227 6.14 11.17 1.94
C THR A 227 5.80 12.66 1.68
N GLY A 228 6.17 13.55 2.60
CA GLY A 228 6.19 15.01 2.32
C GLY A 228 4.87 15.78 2.32
N GLY A 229 3.71 15.18 2.70
CA GLY A 229 2.45 15.95 2.86
C GLY A 229 1.87 15.95 4.29
N GLY A 230 2.70 15.64 5.27
CA GLY A 230 2.67 16.38 6.54
C GLY A 230 3.83 17.39 6.51
N ASP A 231 3.73 18.47 7.28
CA ASP A 231 4.76 19.52 7.44
C ASP A 231 6.05 18.98 8.09
N GLY A 232 6.71 18.00 7.45
CA GLY A 232 7.92 17.36 7.95
C GLY A 232 7.76 16.65 9.29
N GLY A 233 6.55 16.31 9.76
CA GLY A 233 6.38 15.75 11.10
C GLY A 233 6.65 16.75 12.23
N ASN A 234 6.70 18.06 11.94
CA ASN A 234 6.62 19.03 13.01
C ASN A 234 5.20 18.96 13.63
N PRO A 235 5.08 18.85 14.96
CA PRO A 235 3.80 19.06 15.61
C PRO A 235 3.29 20.43 15.18
N GLY A 236 2.08 20.49 14.61
CA GLY A 236 1.45 21.77 14.28
C GLY A 236 1.43 22.67 15.52
N THR A 237 1.43 24.00 15.34
CA THR A 237 1.35 24.96 16.45
C THR A 237 0.25 24.57 17.43
N GLY A 238 0.63 24.20 18.67
CA GLY A 238 -0.28 23.73 19.72
C GLY A 238 -0.31 22.21 19.97
N ALA A 239 0.37 21.39 19.16
CA ALA A 239 0.51 19.96 19.41
C ALA A 239 1.58 19.66 20.48
N GLU A 240 1.30 18.68 21.33
CA GLU A 240 2.19 18.30 22.44
C GLU A 240 3.46 17.60 21.94
N VAL A 241 4.62 18.01 22.47
CA VAL A 241 5.88 17.29 22.32
C VAL A 241 5.89 16.10 23.29
N LYS A 242 5.93 14.89 22.74
CA LYS A 242 6.04 13.63 23.49
C LYS A 242 7.43 13.07 23.24
N MET A 243 8.34 13.34 24.15
CA MET A 243 9.77 13.07 23.99
C MET A 243 10.26 12.01 24.98
N GLY A 244 11.22 11.20 24.54
CA GLY A 244 11.98 10.31 25.41
C GLY A 244 13.47 10.33 25.06
N TYR A 245 14.30 10.05 26.06
CA TYR A 245 15.74 9.85 25.86
C TYR A 245 16.03 8.40 25.47
N PHE A 246 16.79 8.19 24.40
CA PHE A 246 17.37 6.90 24.04
C PHE A 246 18.86 6.93 24.34
N THR A 247 19.31 6.18 25.34
CA THR A 247 20.71 6.19 25.76
C THR A 247 21.54 5.18 24.94
N ASN A 248 22.67 5.61 24.42
CA ASN A 248 23.52 4.83 23.52
C ASN A 248 24.05 3.57 24.21
N TRP A 249 24.42 3.67 25.50
CA TRP A 249 24.83 2.55 26.33
C TRP A 249 23.68 1.59 26.71
N GLY A 250 22.43 1.92 26.38
CA GLY A 250 21.27 1.06 26.57
C GLY A 250 21.38 -0.28 25.84
N VAL A 251 22.19 -0.34 24.78
CA VAL A 251 22.37 -1.54 23.95
C VAL A 251 23.23 -2.63 24.61
N TYR A 252 23.92 -2.32 25.71
CA TYR A 252 24.78 -3.27 26.41
C TYR A 252 23.99 -4.04 27.48
N GLY A 253 24.32 -3.87 28.76
CA GLY A 253 23.71 -4.63 29.85
C GLY A 253 22.20 -4.45 30.01
N ARG A 254 21.63 -3.33 29.51
CA ARG A 254 20.17 -3.12 29.48
C ARG A 254 19.50 -3.85 28.32
N ASN A 255 20.27 -4.26 27.31
CA ASN A 255 19.80 -4.94 26.11
C ASN A 255 18.56 -4.28 25.48
N TYR A 256 18.55 -2.94 25.49
CA TYR A 256 17.48 -2.13 24.93
C TYR A 256 17.97 -1.44 23.66
N HIS A 257 17.37 -1.82 22.55
CA HIS A 257 17.73 -1.41 21.20
C HIS A 257 16.65 -0.50 20.61
N VAL A 258 16.97 0.22 19.54
CA VAL A 258 15.99 1.08 18.84
C VAL A 258 14.76 0.27 18.39
N LYS A 259 14.94 -1.00 18.00
CA LYS A 259 13.83 -1.92 17.68
C LYS A 259 12.84 -2.06 18.83
N ASN A 260 13.26 -1.94 20.07
CA ASN A 260 12.37 -2.05 21.22
C ASN A 260 11.34 -0.93 21.27
N LEU A 261 11.64 0.27 20.74
CA LEU A 261 10.65 1.35 20.58
C LEU A 261 9.49 0.94 19.68
N VAL A 262 9.78 0.14 18.65
CA VAL A 262 8.79 -0.40 17.71
C VAL A 262 8.01 -1.53 18.37
N THR A 263 8.71 -2.52 18.92
CA THR A 263 8.04 -3.72 19.48
C THR A 263 7.22 -3.43 20.73
N SER A 264 7.56 -2.37 21.49
CA SER A 264 6.76 -1.93 22.64
C SER A 264 5.56 -1.06 22.26
N GLY A 265 5.45 -0.62 20.99
CA GLY A 265 4.48 0.39 20.55
C GLY A 265 4.74 1.80 21.11
N SER A 266 5.97 2.09 21.54
CA SER A 266 6.36 3.44 21.99
C SER A 266 6.56 4.38 20.81
N ALA A 267 7.08 3.88 19.68
CA ALA A 267 7.29 4.66 18.46
C ALA A 267 6.00 5.32 17.96
N ASP A 268 4.85 4.65 18.09
CA ASP A 268 3.53 5.20 17.71
C ASP A 268 3.04 6.34 18.63
N LYS A 269 3.67 6.55 19.79
CA LYS A 269 3.19 7.45 20.84
C LYS A 269 4.07 8.68 21.06
N ILE A 270 5.28 8.67 20.52
CA ILE A 270 6.26 9.75 20.68
C ILE A 270 6.34 10.61 19.42
N THR A 271 6.73 11.86 19.61
CA THR A 271 7.02 12.79 18.51
C THR A 271 8.51 13.06 18.40
N HIS A 272 9.28 12.93 19.49
CA HIS A 272 10.70 13.25 19.51
C HIS A 272 11.52 12.20 20.27
N ILE A 273 12.78 12.04 19.87
CA ILE A 273 13.79 11.26 20.59
C ILE A 273 15.01 12.15 20.80
N ASN A 274 15.45 12.28 22.05
CA ASN A 274 16.81 12.75 22.33
C ASN A 274 17.73 11.53 22.37
N TYR A 275 18.62 11.43 21.38
CA TYR A 275 19.65 10.40 21.35
C TYR A 275 20.81 10.83 22.25
N ALA A 276 21.05 10.07 23.31
CA ALA A 276 21.93 10.46 24.41
C ALA A 276 23.10 9.47 24.55
N PHE A 277 24.33 9.87 24.76
CA PHE A 277 24.85 11.23 24.64
C PHE A 277 25.98 11.27 23.62
N GLY A 278 26.16 12.45 23.01
CA GLY A 278 27.46 12.89 22.52
C GLY A 278 28.22 13.59 23.65
N ASN A 279 29.54 13.66 23.51
CA ASN A 279 30.40 14.23 24.55
C ASN A 279 30.87 15.65 24.17
N VAL A 280 31.14 16.49 25.16
CA VAL A 280 31.74 17.81 25.00
C VAL A 280 33.17 17.75 25.49
N GLN A 281 34.14 17.84 24.57
CA GLN A 281 35.57 17.75 24.91
C GLN A 281 36.38 18.75 24.10
N GLY A 282 37.34 19.42 24.74
CA GLY A 282 38.24 20.36 24.06
C GLY A 282 37.51 21.50 23.33
N GLY A 283 36.37 21.93 23.88
CA GLY A 283 35.50 22.93 23.27
C GLY A 283 34.77 22.47 22.00
N LYS A 284 34.56 21.17 21.82
CA LYS A 284 33.90 20.58 20.66
C LYS A 284 32.87 19.52 21.04
N CYS A 285 31.86 19.33 20.19
CA CYS A 285 31.06 18.12 20.20
C CYS A 285 31.87 16.94 19.66
N THR A 286 31.75 15.79 20.31
CA THR A 286 32.51 14.57 20.00
C THR A 286 31.63 13.33 20.16
N ILE A 287 31.98 12.26 19.46
CA ILE A 287 31.33 10.95 19.61
C ILE A 287 31.56 10.44 21.03
N GLY A 288 30.48 9.96 21.67
CA GLY A 288 30.53 9.41 23.02
C GLY A 288 31.01 7.96 23.03
N ASP A 289 30.40 7.11 22.22
CA ASP A 289 30.71 5.68 22.13
C ASP A 289 30.55 5.22 20.68
N SER A 290 31.64 5.24 19.90
CA SER A 290 31.60 4.88 18.47
C SER A 290 31.06 3.48 18.22
N TYR A 291 31.29 2.55 19.14
CA TYR A 291 30.81 1.19 18.99
C TYR A 291 29.29 1.14 19.06
N ALA A 292 28.68 1.70 20.10
CA ALA A 292 27.22 1.76 20.19
C ALA A 292 26.61 2.67 19.12
N ASP A 293 27.24 3.81 18.83
CA ASP A 293 26.71 4.86 17.98
C ASP A 293 26.66 4.40 16.51
N TYR A 294 27.77 3.88 15.96
CA TYR A 294 27.83 3.54 14.53
C TYR A 294 28.57 2.26 14.11
N ASP A 295 29.31 1.55 14.98
CA ASP A 295 30.05 0.34 14.54
C ASP A 295 29.31 -0.98 14.84
N LYS A 296 28.54 -1.07 15.93
CA LYS A 296 27.89 -2.31 16.39
C LYS A 296 26.98 -2.87 15.30
N ALA A 297 27.25 -4.08 14.84
CA ALA A 297 26.37 -4.80 13.93
C ALA A 297 25.10 -5.30 14.64
N TYR A 298 23.99 -5.27 13.90
CA TYR A 298 22.70 -5.82 14.30
C TYR A 298 22.30 -6.99 13.40
N THR A 299 21.86 -8.09 14.01
CA THR A 299 21.22 -9.19 13.28
C THR A 299 19.82 -8.80 12.82
N ALA A 300 19.21 -9.62 11.96
CA ALA A 300 17.85 -9.38 11.45
C ALA A 300 16.81 -9.28 12.59
N ASP A 301 16.92 -10.15 13.60
CA ASP A 301 16.03 -10.16 14.76
C ASP A 301 16.24 -8.95 15.69
N GLN A 302 17.42 -8.31 15.68
CA GLN A 302 17.69 -7.09 16.45
C GLN A 302 17.38 -5.81 15.66
N SER A 303 17.34 -5.87 14.33
CA SER A 303 17.16 -4.70 13.47
C SER A 303 15.70 -4.23 13.37
N VAL A 304 15.52 -2.92 13.29
CA VAL A 304 14.21 -2.24 13.20
C VAL A 304 13.38 -2.70 12.00
N ASP A 305 14.04 -2.89 10.86
CA ASP A 305 13.44 -3.30 9.58
C ASP A 305 13.45 -4.81 9.35
N GLY A 306 14.01 -5.59 10.29
CA GLY A 306 14.17 -7.03 10.13
C GLY A 306 15.33 -7.45 9.22
N VAL A 307 16.20 -6.53 8.80
CA VAL A 307 17.34 -6.80 7.91
C VAL A 307 18.64 -6.71 8.69
N ALA A 308 19.46 -7.76 8.65
CA ALA A 308 20.76 -7.77 9.29
C ALA A 308 21.73 -6.78 8.63
N ASP A 309 22.61 -6.19 9.44
CA ASP A 309 23.69 -5.37 8.91
C ASP A 309 24.75 -6.25 8.22
N THR A 310 25.34 -5.73 7.14
CA THR A 310 26.48 -6.33 6.45
C THR A 310 27.80 -5.74 6.96
N TRP A 311 28.89 -6.48 6.76
CA TRP A 311 30.22 -6.07 7.22
C TRP A 311 30.77 -4.87 6.44
N ASP A 312 30.33 -4.68 5.19
CA ASP A 312 30.79 -3.66 4.25
C ASP A 312 29.88 -2.41 4.21
N GLN A 313 28.75 -2.39 4.91
CA GLN A 313 27.87 -1.22 4.90
C GLN A 313 28.50 -0.02 5.65
N PRO A 314 28.26 1.21 5.18
CA PRO A 314 28.94 2.41 5.67
C PRO A 314 28.48 2.89 7.05
N LEU A 315 27.31 2.46 7.53
CA LEU A 315 26.78 2.83 8.84
C LEU A 315 26.11 1.64 9.52
N ARG A 316 26.47 1.36 10.78
CA ARG A 316 25.80 0.39 11.65
C ARG A 316 25.39 1.09 12.96
N GLY A 317 25.36 0.38 14.07
CA GLY A 317 25.08 0.92 15.38
C GLY A 317 23.67 1.51 15.52
N ASN A 318 23.49 2.27 16.58
CA ASN A 318 22.25 2.96 16.85
C ASN A 318 21.88 3.94 15.74
N PHE A 319 22.83 4.63 15.11
CA PHE A 319 22.56 5.60 14.05
C PHE A 319 21.87 4.93 12.84
N ASN A 320 22.34 3.75 12.41
CA ASN A 320 21.67 3.02 11.34
C ASN A 320 20.27 2.55 11.76
N GLN A 321 20.10 2.14 13.01
CA GLN A 321 18.79 1.71 13.50
C GLN A 321 17.81 2.89 13.64
N LEU A 322 18.29 4.09 14.00
CA LEU A 322 17.50 5.32 14.03
C LEU A 322 17.11 5.77 12.61
N ARG A 323 18.01 5.63 11.62
CA ARG A 323 17.67 5.82 10.19
C ARG A 323 16.53 4.90 9.77
N LYS A 324 16.62 3.60 10.10
CA LYS A 324 15.57 2.62 9.84
C LYS A 324 14.26 2.96 10.59
N LEU A 325 14.36 3.50 11.81
CA LEU A 325 13.20 3.98 12.57
C LEU A 325 12.53 5.16 11.86
N LYS A 326 13.28 6.17 11.40
CA LYS A 326 12.74 7.31 10.64
C LYS A 326 12.06 6.88 9.35
N ALA A 327 12.63 5.90 8.64
CA ALA A 327 12.00 5.34 7.46
C ALA A 327 10.63 4.70 7.76
N LYS A 328 10.48 4.09 8.94
CA LYS A 328 9.21 3.49 9.40
C LYS A 328 8.25 4.48 10.06
N TYR A 329 8.79 5.51 10.71
CA TYR A 329 8.07 6.52 11.49
C TYR A 329 8.57 7.93 11.09
N PRO A 330 8.19 8.42 9.90
CA PRO A 330 8.71 9.69 9.37
C PRO A 330 8.26 10.93 10.16
N ASN A 331 7.32 10.76 11.09
CA ASN A 331 6.85 11.81 11.99
C ASN A 331 7.71 11.97 13.26
N ILE A 332 8.64 11.06 13.54
CA ILE A 332 9.51 11.16 14.72
C ILE A 332 10.73 12.03 14.39
N LYS A 333 10.95 13.05 15.21
CA LYS A 333 12.15 13.89 15.18
C LYS A 333 13.23 13.34 16.09
N ILE A 334 14.48 13.31 15.62
CA ILE A 334 15.60 12.77 16.40
C ILE A 334 16.63 13.87 16.61
N LEU A 335 16.91 14.22 17.86
CA LEU A 335 17.92 15.20 18.22
C LEU A 335 19.13 14.49 18.83
N TYR A 336 20.34 14.88 18.44
CA TYR A 336 21.54 14.39 19.12
C TYR A 336 21.79 15.26 20.36
N SER A 337 21.66 14.66 21.55
CA SER A 337 21.87 15.34 22.83
C SER A 337 23.33 15.23 23.27
N PHE A 338 23.94 16.36 23.60
CA PHE A 338 25.33 16.46 24.04
C PHE A 338 25.41 16.89 25.51
N GLY A 339 26.22 16.18 26.28
CA GLY A 339 26.44 16.47 27.70
C GLY A 339 25.79 15.45 28.63
N GLY A 340 24.79 15.88 29.38
CA GLY A 340 24.23 15.19 30.53
C GLY A 340 25.19 15.20 31.73
N TRP A 341 24.77 14.57 32.81
CA TRP A 341 25.45 14.60 34.11
C TRP A 341 26.97 14.38 34.08
N THR A 342 27.45 13.41 33.30
CA THR A 342 28.88 13.03 33.30
C THR A 342 29.74 13.83 32.33
N TRP A 343 29.17 14.34 31.24
CA TRP A 343 29.93 15.00 30.17
C TRP A 343 29.70 16.51 30.11
N SER A 344 28.95 17.08 31.05
CA SER A 344 28.76 18.53 31.16
C SER A 344 30.02 19.30 31.55
N GLY A 345 31.06 18.64 32.08
CA GLY A 345 32.33 19.27 32.46
C GLY A 345 33.09 19.94 31.31
N GLY A 346 32.78 19.64 30.04
CA GLY A 346 33.40 20.28 28.89
C GLY A 346 32.75 21.59 28.43
N PHE A 347 31.52 21.90 28.87
CA PHE A 347 30.83 23.11 28.45
C PHE A 347 31.49 24.43 28.85
N PRO A 348 32.12 24.57 30.04
CA PRO A 348 32.85 25.78 30.39
C PRO A 348 33.99 26.12 29.42
N ASP A 349 34.63 25.11 28.83
CA ASP A 349 35.62 25.32 27.76
C ASP A 349 34.95 25.64 26.42
N ALA A 350 33.86 24.96 26.08
CA ALA A 350 33.10 25.20 24.85
C ALA A 350 32.56 26.63 24.77
N VAL A 351 32.04 27.18 25.87
CA VAL A 351 31.39 28.49 25.88
C VAL A 351 32.37 29.65 25.76
N LYS A 352 33.68 29.40 25.88
CA LYS A 352 34.73 30.40 25.57
C LYS A 352 34.73 30.78 24.09
N ASN A 353 34.27 29.89 23.20
CA ASN A 353 34.07 30.18 21.79
C ASN A 353 32.80 29.49 21.25
N PRO A 354 31.61 30.07 21.53
CA PRO A 354 30.34 29.44 21.19
C PRO A 354 30.15 29.18 19.70
N ALA A 355 30.68 30.05 18.84
CA ALA A 355 30.58 29.88 17.38
C ALA A 355 31.40 28.68 16.89
N ALA A 356 32.64 28.52 17.38
CA ALA A 356 33.47 27.37 17.02
C ALA A 356 32.90 26.05 17.58
N PHE A 357 32.35 26.08 18.79
CA PHE A 357 31.67 24.93 19.37
C PHE A 357 30.43 24.55 18.54
N ALA A 358 29.54 25.51 18.26
CA ALA A 358 28.34 25.28 17.44
C ALA A 358 28.69 24.68 16.07
N LYS A 359 29.69 25.24 15.39
CA LYS A 359 30.22 24.69 14.15
C LYS A 359 30.69 23.24 14.30
N SER A 360 31.46 22.93 15.35
CA SER A 360 31.93 21.56 15.58
C SER A 360 30.79 20.56 15.78
N CYS A 361 29.70 21.00 16.41
CA CYS A 361 28.52 20.20 16.64
C CYS A 361 27.73 20.01 15.35
N HIS A 362 27.53 21.07 14.57
CA HIS A 362 26.91 20.99 13.26
C HIS A 362 27.70 20.05 12.32
N ASP A 363 29.02 20.21 12.23
CA ASP A 363 29.89 19.35 11.41
C ASP A 363 29.80 17.87 11.82
N LEU A 364 29.59 17.58 13.12
CA LEU A 364 29.42 16.21 13.61
C LEU A 364 28.02 15.65 13.35
N VAL A 365 26.97 16.45 13.53
CA VAL A 365 25.59 16.06 13.26
C VAL A 365 25.38 15.79 11.76
N GLU A 366 26.02 16.60 10.91
CA GLU A 366 25.97 16.52 9.44
C GLU A 366 27.10 15.68 8.83
N ASP A 367 27.75 14.81 9.61
CA ASP A 367 28.73 13.87 9.04
C ASP A 367 28.06 13.07 7.90
N PRO A 368 28.65 13.01 6.70
CA PRO A 368 28.02 12.37 5.54
C PRO A 368 27.59 10.91 5.75
N ARG A 369 28.15 10.23 6.75
CA ARG A 369 27.75 8.86 7.10
C ARG A 369 26.36 8.78 7.72
N TRP A 370 25.86 9.85 8.35
CA TRP A 370 24.59 9.89 9.10
C TRP A 370 23.83 11.23 9.07
N ALA A 371 24.15 12.14 8.15
CA ALA A 371 23.48 13.44 8.02
C ALA A 371 21.94 13.33 7.87
N ASP A 372 21.42 12.21 7.41
CA ASP A 372 19.98 11.95 7.29
C ASP A 372 19.29 11.49 8.60
N VAL A 373 20.06 11.23 9.65
CA VAL A 373 19.55 10.67 10.92
C VAL A 373 18.94 11.73 11.81
N PHE A 374 19.61 12.88 11.99
CA PHE A 374 19.24 13.86 13.00
C PHE A 374 18.45 15.04 12.41
N ASP A 375 17.43 15.49 13.13
CA ASP A 375 16.60 16.65 12.81
C ASP A 375 17.01 17.89 13.63
N GLY A 376 18.07 17.76 14.42
CA GLY A 376 18.49 18.81 15.34
C GLY A 376 19.50 18.37 16.38
N ILE A 377 19.74 19.30 17.31
CA ILE A 377 20.68 19.16 18.40
C ILE A 377 20.02 19.56 19.72
N ASP A 378 20.41 18.88 20.78
CA ASP A 378 20.02 19.16 22.15
C ASP A 378 21.29 19.40 23.00
N LEU A 379 21.29 20.48 23.78
CA LEU A 379 22.37 20.76 24.75
C LEU A 379 21.89 20.48 26.17
N ASP A 380 22.40 19.41 26.75
CA ASP A 380 22.10 18.99 28.12
C ASP A 380 23.27 19.41 29.03
N TRP A 381 23.34 20.70 29.35
CA TRP A 381 24.40 21.27 30.20
C TRP A 381 23.94 21.30 31.66
N GLU A 382 24.55 20.44 32.47
CA GLU A 382 24.26 20.28 33.89
C GLU A 382 25.42 20.75 34.80
N TYR A 383 25.46 22.01 35.27
CA TYR A 383 24.58 23.14 34.97
C TYR A 383 25.41 24.42 34.71
N PRO A 384 24.97 25.33 33.82
CA PRO A 384 25.68 26.57 33.56
C PRO A 384 25.74 27.46 34.80
N ASN A 385 26.94 27.95 35.14
CA ASN A 385 27.19 28.80 36.31
C ASN A 385 26.72 28.18 37.65
N ALA A 386 26.64 26.86 37.74
CA ALA A 386 26.17 26.14 38.92
C ALA A 386 26.90 24.79 39.08
N CYS A 387 26.62 24.09 40.19
CA CYS A 387 27.20 22.78 40.48
C CYS A 387 26.31 21.65 39.99
N GLY A 388 26.85 20.81 39.11
CA GLY A 388 26.35 19.48 38.78
C GLY A 388 27.30 18.42 39.35
N LEU A 389 27.81 17.52 38.49
CA LEU A 389 28.91 16.61 38.85
C LEU A 389 30.21 17.39 39.19
N SER A 390 30.43 18.51 38.48
CA SER A 390 31.44 19.52 38.77
C SER A 390 30.81 20.91 38.75
N CYS A 391 31.39 21.85 39.48
CA CYS A 391 30.94 23.25 39.47
C CYS A 391 31.49 24.01 38.27
N ASP A 392 30.61 24.69 37.54
CA ASP A 392 31.01 25.68 36.55
C ASP A 392 31.13 27.05 37.22
N GLU A 393 32.35 27.41 37.59
CA GLU A 393 32.66 28.70 38.24
C GLU A 393 33.20 29.74 37.24
N THR A 394 33.44 29.33 35.99
CA THR A 394 34.18 30.14 35.01
C THR A 394 33.29 30.78 33.95
N SER A 395 32.13 30.19 33.68
CA SER A 395 31.21 30.73 32.69
C SER A 395 30.49 31.97 33.21
N ALA A 396 30.32 32.96 32.33
CA ALA A 396 29.53 34.15 32.65
C ALA A 396 28.04 33.81 32.88
N PRO A 397 27.27 34.63 33.63
CA PRO A 397 25.86 34.38 33.87
C PRO A 397 24.99 34.26 32.60
N ASN A 398 25.43 34.84 31.47
CA ASN A 398 24.74 34.76 30.17
C ASN A 398 25.33 33.68 29.24
N ALA A 399 26.20 32.81 29.73
CA ALA A 399 26.90 31.80 28.96
C ALA A 399 25.94 30.89 28.19
N PHE A 400 24.91 30.38 28.86
CA PHE A 400 23.89 29.53 28.23
C PHE A 400 23.14 30.25 27.10
N SER A 401 22.69 31.49 27.32
CA SER A 401 22.04 32.29 26.27
C SER A 401 22.97 32.54 25.08
N SER A 402 24.25 32.79 25.34
CA SER A 402 25.28 32.98 24.30
C SER A 402 25.50 31.70 23.49
N MET A 403 25.50 30.55 24.17
CA MET A 403 25.61 29.24 23.55
C MET A 403 24.43 28.95 22.63
N MET A 404 23.20 29.11 23.14
CA MET A 404 21.99 28.84 22.37
C MET A 404 21.82 29.77 21.16
N LYS A 405 22.27 31.04 21.26
CA LYS A 405 22.32 31.96 20.12
C LYS A 405 23.29 31.48 19.04
N ALA A 406 24.48 31.03 19.42
CA ALA A 406 25.45 30.49 18.47
C ALA A 406 24.95 29.21 17.80
N MET A 407 24.35 28.30 18.57
CA MET A 407 23.72 27.09 18.02
C MET A 407 22.61 27.43 17.02
N ARG A 408 21.70 28.33 17.37
CA ARG A 408 20.64 28.76 16.44
C ARG A 408 21.18 29.45 15.19
N ALA A 409 22.27 30.22 15.31
CA ALA A 409 22.90 30.87 14.17
C ALA A 409 23.54 29.85 13.21
N GLU A 410 24.20 28.80 13.74
CA GLU A 410 24.85 27.77 12.93
C GLU A 410 23.83 26.80 12.29
N PHE A 411 22.89 26.28 13.07
CA PHE A 411 21.92 25.27 12.63
C PHE A 411 20.74 25.85 11.83
N GLY A 412 20.58 27.17 11.76
CA GLY A 412 19.51 27.80 10.97
C GLY A 412 18.10 27.52 11.49
N GLN A 413 17.09 27.67 10.62
CA GLN A 413 15.67 27.48 10.97
C GLN A 413 15.15 26.06 10.69
N ASP A 414 15.87 25.30 9.86
CA ASP A 414 15.43 23.98 9.41
C ASP A 414 15.69 22.87 10.45
N TYR A 415 16.55 23.15 11.43
CA TYR A 415 16.89 22.24 12.52
C TYR A 415 16.23 22.65 13.84
N LEU A 416 15.90 21.63 14.64
CA LEU A 416 15.55 21.83 16.04
C LEU A 416 16.82 22.11 16.85
N VAL A 417 16.75 23.11 17.73
CA VAL A 417 17.82 23.44 18.67
C VAL A 417 17.15 23.53 20.03
N THR A 418 17.42 22.55 20.88
CA THR A 418 16.82 22.41 22.21
C THR A 418 17.89 22.34 23.30
N ALA A 419 17.45 22.34 24.55
CA ALA A 419 18.31 22.14 25.70
C ALA A 419 17.49 21.53 26.83
N ALA A 420 18.18 20.82 27.73
CA ALA A 420 17.62 20.24 28.94
C ALA A 420 18.14 20.95 30.19
#